data_AF-A0A7S3EEJ3-F1
#
_entry.id   AF-A0A7S3EEJ3-F1
#
_cell.length_a   1.000
_cell.length_b   1.000
_cell.length_c   1.000
_cell.angle_alpha   90.00
_cell.angle_beta   90.00
_cell.angle_gamma   90.00
#
_symmetry.space_group_name_H-M   'P 1'
#
loop_
_entity.id
_entity.type
_entity.pdbx_description
1 polymer ?
#
loop_
_entity_poly.entity_id
_entity_poly.type
_entity_poly.pdbx_seq_one_letter_code
_entity_poly.pdbx_strand_id
1 'polypeptide(L)'
;MAEEALFDHYESELRSFLASASRKTAAAMAAIGDETSCRATLESAGDDLSDASGVLKSMVLESKTSGTDQRPRMEARTAAAQAEVDRVKGVSSQPLSKMLCVPPGNSC
;
A
#
# COMPACT_ATOMS: atom_id res chain seq x y z
N MET A 1 12.33 -14.57 -20.88
CA MET A 1 11.57 -15.27 -19.81
C MET A 1 11.94 -14.79 -18.41
N ALA A 2 13.21 -14.49 -18.10
CA ALA A 2 13.60 -14.03 -16.75
C ALA A 2 13.01 -12.66 -16.35
N GLU A 3 12.95 -11.68 -17.27
CA GLU A 3 12.37 -10.34 -16.99
C GLU A 3 10.89 -10.38 -16.61
N GLU A 4 10.09 -11.22 -17.27
CA GLU A 4 8.65 -11.33 -16.98
C GLU A 4 8.42 -11.96 -15.59
N ALA A 5 9.23 -12.95 -15.22
CA ALA A 5 9.16 -13.56 -13.89
C ALA A 5 9.59 -12.60 -12.76
N LEU A 6 10.60 -11.76 -13.00
CA LEU A 6 11.02 -10.73 -12.05
C LEU A 6 9.94 -9.66 -11.88
N PHE A 7 9.33 -9.22 -12.98
CA PHE A 7 8.24 -8.25 -12.95
C PHE A 7 7.00 -8.80 -12.22
N ASP A 8 6.66 -10.08 -12.43
CA ASP A 8 5.59 -10.77 -11.72
C ASP A 8 5.87 -10.88 -10.21
N HIS A 9 7.14 -11.10 -9.84
CA HIS A 9 7.56 -11.10 -8.44
C HIS A 9 7.31 -9.74 -7.78
N TYR A 10 7.75 -8.64 -8.41
CA TYR A 10 7.49 -7.29 -7.89
C TYR A 10 6.00 -6.98 -7.78
N GLU A 11 5.18 -7.40 -8.74
CA GLU A 11 3.73 -7.20 -8.64
C GLU A 11 3.10 -7.99 -7.48
N SER A 12 3.60 -9.19 -7.21
CA SER A 12 3.17 -10.00 -6.07
C SER A 12 3.56 -9.37 -4.74
N GLU A 13 4.82 -8.92 -4.62
CA GLU A 13 5.31 -8.22 -3.42
C GLU A 13 4.52 -6.94 -3.18
N LEU A 14 4.28 -6.14 -4.21
CA LEU A 14 3.49 -4.91 -4.12
C LEU A 14 2.08 -5.20 -3.57
N ARG A 15 1.40 -6.23 -4.12
CA ARG A 15 0.08 -6.63 -3.63
C ARG A 15 0.11 -7.07 -2.18
N SER A 16 1.17 -7.78 -1.76
CA SER A 16 1.33 -8.21 -0.37
C SER A 16 1.42 -7.02 0.57
N PHE A 17 2.26 -6.02 0.26
CA PHE A 17 2.40 -4.80 1.04
C PHE A 17 1.09 -4.00 1.09
N LEU A 18 0.42 -3.80 -0.05
CA LEU A 18 -0.85 -3.07 -0.11
C LEU A 18 -1.97 -3.77 0.68
N ALA A 19 -2.04 -5.10 0.60
CA ALA A 19 -2.99 -5.88 1.38
C ALA A 19 -2.66 -5.82 2.89
N SER A 20 -1.38 -5.84 3.25
CA SER A 20 -0.94 -5.68 4.63
C SER A 20 -1.29 -4.30 5.19
N ALA A 21 -0.94 -3.23 4.48
CA ALA A 21 -1.31 -1.86 4.84
C ALA A 21 -2.82 -1.71 5.02
N SER A 22 -3.61 -2.18 4.04
CA SER A 22 -5.08 -2.10 4.10
C SER A 22 -5.66 -2.83 5.31
N ARG A 23 -5.14 -4.04 5.64
CA ARG A 23 -5.57 -4.79 6.82
C ARG A 23 -5.18 -4.08 8.11
N LYS A 24 -3.97 -3.52 8.20
CA LYS A 24 -3.51 -2.77 9.38
C LYS A 24 -4.32 -1.50 9.58
N THR A 25 -4.59 -0.73 8.52
CA THR A 25 -5.50 0.43 8.57
C THR A 25 -6.90 0.03 9.02
N ALA A 26 -7.44 -1.08 8.51
CA ALA A 26 -8.74 -1.60 8.95
C ALA A 26 -8.74 -2.06 10.41
N ALA A 27 -7.67 -2.71 10.87
CA ALA A 27 -7.51 -3.14 12.26
C ALA A 27 -7.41 -1.93 13.19
N ALA A 28 -6.68 -0.88 12.80
CA ALA A 28 -6.60 0.37 13.56
C ALA A 28 -7.97 1.06 13.66
N MET A 29 -8.78 1.05 12.59
CA MET A 29 -10.16 1.57 12.62
C MET A 29 -11.07 0.77 13.56
N ALA A 30 -10.84 -0.54 13.70
CA ALA A 30 -11.60 -1.41 14.58
C ALA A 30 -11.09 -1.41 16.04
N ALA A 31 -9.90 -0.86 16.29
CA ALA A 31 -9.29 -0.78 17.61
C ALA A 31 -9.97 0.32 18.44
N ILE A 32 -10.97 -0.09 19.23
CA ILE A 32 -11.72 0.80 20.13
C ILE A 32 -10.97 0.92 21.46
N GLY A 33 -10.67 2.16 21.88
CA GLY A 33 -10.17 2.47 23.22
C GLY A 33 -8.68 2.26 23.50
N ASP A 34 -7.87 1.87 22.51
CA ASP A 34 -6.41 1.82 22.62
C ASP A 34 -5.75 2.69 21.55
N GLU A 35 -5.56 3.97 21.89
CA GLU A 35 -4.95 4.97 21.02
C GLU A 35 -3.49 4.65 20.69
N THR A 36 -2.75 4.04 21.63
CA THR A 36 -1.32 3.74 21.44
C THR A 36 -1.15 2.59 20.45
N SER A 37 -1.94 1.53 20.58
CA SER A 37 -1.97 0.39 19.65
C SER A 37 -2.52 0.80 18.28
N CYS A 38 -3.58 1.62 18.26
CA CYS A 38 -4.14 2.22 17.04
C CYS A 38 -3.06 3.02 16.27
N ARG A 39 -2.31 3.89 16.96
CA ARG A 39 -1.23 4.68 16.36
C ARG A 39 -0.09 3.80 15.85
N ALA A 40 0.39 2.85 16.65
CA ALA A 40 1.47 1.94 16.23
C ALA A 40 1.07 1.09 15.01
N THR A 41 -0.20 0.65 14.96
CA THR A 41 -0.73 -0.11 13.82
C THR A 41 -0.79 0.75 12.55
N LEU A 42 -1.19 2.02 12.67
CA LEU A 42 -1.20 2.98 11.55
C LEU A 42 0.21 3.34 11.08
N GLU A 43 1.17 3.50 11.99
CA GLU A 43 2.57 3.72 11.66
C GLU A 43 3.12 2.52 10.88
N SER A 44 2.86 1.29 11.35
CA SER A 44 3.24 0.07 10.64
C SER A 44 2.53 -0.10 9.28
N ALA A 45 1.33 0.45 9.11
CA ALA A 45 0.66 0.51 7.81
C ALA A 45 1.33 1.53 6.87
N GLY A 46 1.82 2.64 7.42
CA GLY A 46 2.61 3.63 6.70
C GLY A 46 3.94 3.08 6.20
N ASP A 47 4.62 2.26 7.01
CA ASP A 47 5.84 1.55 6.61
C ASP A 47 5.57 0.61 5.42
N ASP A 48 4.52 -0.21 5.49
CA ASP A 48 4.11 -1.08 4.38
C ASP A 48 3.82 -0.28 3.10
N LEU A 49 3.23 0.92 3.20
CA LEU A 49 2.99 1.80 2.06
C LEU A 49 4.27 2.43 1.50
N SER A 50 5.26 2.67 2.36
CA SER A 50 6.60 3.09 1.95
C SER A 50 7.29 1.98 1.17
N ASP A 51 7.26 0.74 1.67
CA ASP A 51 7.82 -0.43 1.02
C ASP A 51 7.12 -0.73 -0.32
N ALA A 52 5.78 -0.68 -0.36
CA ALA A 52 5.01 -0.76 -1.60
C ALA A 52 5.46 0.29 -2.63
N SER A 53 5.75 1.52 -2.18
CA SER A 53 6.25 2.58 -3.06
C SER A 53 7.68 2.28 -3.56
N GLY A 54 8.50 1.62 -2.76
CA GLY A 54 9.81 1.11 -3.15
C GLY A 54 9.70 0.06 -4.26
N VAL A 55 8.85 -0.93 -4.08
CA VAL A 55 8.59 -1.99 -5.08
C VAL A 55 8.04 -1.40 -6.37
N LEU A 56 7.10 -0.45 -6.29
CA LEU A 56 6.56 0.22 -7.48
C LEU A 56 7.64 0.95 -8.27
N LYS A 57 8.62 1.59 -7.60
CA LYS A 57 9.77 2.20 -8.29
C LYS A 57 10.59 1.15 -9.03
N SER A 58 10.79 -0.03 -8.45
CA SER A 58 11.46 -1.14 -9.12
C SER A 58 10.68 -1.58 -10.37
N MET A 59 9.35 -1.71 -10.28
CA MET A 59 8.50 -2.02 -11.46
C MET A 59 8.62 -0.94 -12.56
N VAL A 60 8.65 0.34 -12.21
CA VAL A 60 8.86 1.44 -13.17
C VAL A 60 10.23 1.34 -13.86
N LEU A 61 11.27 0.97 -13.13
CA LEU A 61 12.61 0.81 -13.69
C LEU A 61 12.64 -0.38 -14.65
N GLU A 62 12.15 -1.55 -14.21
CA GLU A 62 12.10 -2.76 -15.04
C GLU A 62 11.27 -2.55 -16.31
N SER A 63 10.12 -1.87 -16.23
CA SER A 63 9.32 -1.59 -17.42
C SER A 63 10.08 -0.75 -18.44
N LYS A 64 10.88 0.23 -17.98
CA LYS A 64 11.67 1.11 -18.86
C LYS A 64 12.88 0.43 -19.48
N THR A 65 13.49 -0.52 -18.77
CA THR A 65 14.66 -1.28 -19.25
C THR A 65 14.25 -2.49 -20.09
N SER A 66 12.97 -2.88 -20.06
CA SER A 66 12.48 -4.03 -20.82
C SER A 66 12.52 -3.84 -22.34
N GLY A 67 12.63 -4.97 -23.05
CA GLY A 67 12.63 -5.02 -24.51
C GLY A 67 11.39 -4.36 -25.14
N THR A 68 11.52 -3.85 -26.36
CA THR A 68 10.49 -3.05 -27.04
C THR A 68 9.13 -3.75 -27.20
N ASP A 69 9.12 -5.08 -27.29
CA ASP A 69 7.89 -5.88 -27.39
C ASP A 69 7.13 -6.01 -26.07
N GLN A 70 7.84 -5.97 -24.93
CA GLN A 70 7.27 -6.20 -23.59
C GLN A 70 7.02 -4.90 -22.83
N ARG A 71 7.77 -3.84 -23.14
CA ARG A 71 7.67 -2.52 -22.50
C ARG A 71 6.24 -1.98 -22.42
N PRO A 72 5.43 -1.95 -23.49
CA PRO A 72 4.07 -1.41 -23.41
C PRO A 72 3.19 -2.17 -22.39
N ARG A 73 3.36 -3.49 -22.30
CA ARG A 73 2.62 -4.34 -21.37
C ARG A 73 3.08 -4.11 -19.93
N MET A 74 4.38 -4.00 -19.68
CA MET A 74 4.92 -3.71 -18.35
C MET A 74 4.56 -2.30 -17.89
N GLU A 75 4.64 -1.29 -18.76
CA GLU A 75 4.23 0.09 -18.45
C GLU A 75 2.75 0.18 -18.08
N ALA A 76 1.87 -0.54 -18.79
CA ALA A 76 0.44 -0.61 -18.45
C ALA A 76 0.20 -1.24 -17.06
N ARG A 77 0.93 -2.31 -16.72
CA ARG A 77 0.86 -2.94 -15.39
C ARG A 77 1.38 -2.01 -14.30
N THR A 78 2.50 -1.32 -14.53
CA THR A 78 3.05 -0.33 -13.61
C THR A 78 2.09 0.82 -13.37
N ALA A 79 1.40 1.31 -14.42
CA ALA A 79 0.38 2.36 -14.27
C ALA A 79 -0.82 1.89 -13.42
N ALA A 80 -1.29 0.65 -13.61
CA ALA A 80 -2.34 0.07 -12.79
C ALA A 80 -1.89 -0.10 -11.32
N ALA A 81 -0.66 -0.55 -11.11
CA ALA A 81 -0.04 -0.68 -9.80
C ALA A 81 0.08 0.67 -9.08
N GLN A 82 0.48 1.73 -9.79
CA GLN A 82 0.52 3.11 -9.26
C GLN A 82 -0.86 3.58 -8.82
N ALA A 83 -1.89 3.37 -9.64
CA ALA A 83 -3.26 3.75 -9.30
C ALA A 83 -3.76 3.04 -8.03
N GLU A 84 -3.39 1.77 -7.82
CA GLU A 84 -3.76 1.04 -6.60
C GLU A 84 -3.00 1.56 -5.37
N VAL A 85 -1.70 1.85 -5.49
CA VAL A 85 -0.92 2.48 -4.40
C VAL A 85 -1.53 3.83 -4.01
N ASP A 86 -1.88 4.67 -4.98
CA ASP A 86 -2.48 5.98 -4.75
C ASP A 86 -3.87 5.85 -4.10
N ARG A 87 -4.64 4.85 -4.50
CA ARG A 87 -5.93 4.54 -3.88
C ARG A 87 -5.77 4.15 -2.41
N VAL A 88 -4.86 3.24 -2.07
CA VAL A 88 -4.66 2.80 -0.68
C VAL A 88 -4.07 3.93 0.16
N LYS A 89 -3.13 4.71 -0.37
CA LYS A 89 -2.64 5.94 0.27
C LYS A 89 -3.77 6.94 0.52
N GLY A 90 -4.65 7.14 -0.45
CA GLY A 90 -5.81 8.02 -0.31
C GLY A 90 -6.77 7.60 0.80
N VAL A 91 -6.92 6.29 1.04
CA VAL A 91 -7.69 5.74 2.18
C VAL A 91 -6.93 5.94 3.50
N SER A 92 -5.62 5.69 3.52
CA SER A 92 -4.79 5.82 4.72
C SER A 92 -4.51 7.26 5.14
N SER A 93 -4.52 8.22 4.21
CA SER A 93 -4.29 9.65 4.46
C SER A 93 -5.57 10.42 4.81
N GLN A 94 -6.73 9.77 4.89
CA GLN A 94 -7.91 10.41 5.44
C GLN A 94 -7.62 10.86 6.87
N PRO A 95 -8.05 12.06 7.28
CA PRO A 95 -7.64 12.65 8.55
C PRO A 95 -7.98 11.71 9.70
N LEU A 96 -6.94 11.24 10.39
CA LEU A 96 -7.02 10.42 11.61
C LEU A 96 -7.94 11.05 12.67
N SER A 97 -8.13 12.37 12.59
CA SER A 97 -9.08 13.16 13.38
C SER A 97 -10.57 12.90 13.07
N LYS A 98 -10.92 12.20 11.98
CA LYS A 98 -12.27 11.66 11.71
C LYS A 98 -12.37 10.15 11.95
N MET A 99 -11.24 9.45 11.99
CA MET A 99 -11.15 8.00 12.27
C MET A 99 -10.81 7.74 13.74
N LEU A 100 -11.26 8.63 14.63
CA LEU A 100 -10.92 8.58 16.04
C LEU A 100 -11.15 7.16 16.56
N CYS A 101 -10.07 6.59 17.08
CA CYS A 101 -10.06 5.51 18.05
C CYS A 101 -10.83 6.04 19.29
N VAL A 102 -12.15 6.18 19.15
CA VAL A 102 -13.03 6.77 20.15
C VAL A 102 -13.05 5.81 21.33
N PRO A 103 -12.65 6.23 22.54
CA PRO A 103 -12.82 5.39 23.71
C PRO A 103 -14.32 5.09 23.90
N PRO A 104 -14.70 3.84 24.24
CA PRO A 104 -16.07 3.52 24.57
C PRO A 104 -16.36 4.15 25.94
N GLY A 105 -16.71 5.45 25.98
CA GLY A 105 -16.93 6.10 27.27
C GLY A 105 -17.02 7.61 27.37
N ASN A 106 -17.23 8.38 26.29
CA ASN A 106 -17.56 9.81 26.44
C ASN A 106 -18.83 10.17 25.65
N SER A 107 -19.97 9.74 26.20
CA SER A 107 -21.22 10.48 26.07
C SER A 107 -21.41 11.25 27.38
N CYS A 108 -21.05 12.53 27.38
CA CYS A 108 -21.57 13.51 28.32
C CYS A 108 -22.27 14.61 27.51
#